data_AF-A0A800JAD7-F1
#
_entry.id   AF-A0A800JAD7-F1
#
_cell.length_a   1.000
_cell.length_b   1.000
_cell.length_c   1.000
_cell.angle_alpha   90.00
_cell.angle_beta   90.00
_cell.angle_gamma   90.00
#
_symmetry.space_group_name_H-M   'P 1'
#
loop_
_entity.id
_entity.type
_entity.pdbx_description
1 polymer ?
#
loop_
_entity_poly.entity_id
_entity_poly.type
_entity_poly.pdbx_seq_one_letter_code
_entity_poly.pdbx_strand_id
1 'polypeptide(L)' 'IGAISSTQYAIEYGQRKFSQWNPSMIPIKLIMTFGIFLMILQTFSTFFKDLAKSRGVSIT' A
#
# COMPACT_ATOMS: atom_id res chain seq x y z
N ILE A 1 -11.99 5.41 -0.69
CA ILE A 1 -10.92 4.81 0.16
C ILE A 1 -11.23 3.32 0.34
N GLY A 2 -10.82 2.48 -0.62
CA GLY A 2 -11.21 1.05 -0.64
C GLY A 2 -10.25 0.15 0.14
N ALA A 3 -8.93 0.38 0.04
CA ALA A 3 -7.92 -0.45 0.70
C ALA A 3 -7.98 -0.37 2.24
N ILE A 4 -8.20 0.83 2.79
CA ILE A 4 -8.32 1.03 4.24
C ILE A 4 -9.62 0.40 4.75
N SER A 5 -10.75 0.60 4.06
CA SER A 5 -12.03 -0.02 4.42
C SER A 5 -11.96 -1.56 4.35
N SER A 6 -11.28 -2.13 3.35
CA SER A 6 -11.10 -3.60 3.23
C SER A 6 -10.22 -4.18 4.34
N THR A 7 -9.23 -3.42 4.82
CA THR A 7 -8.36 -3.82 5.91
C THR A 7 -9.05 -3.68 7.26
N GLN A 8 -9.81 -2.60 7.47
CA GLN A 8 -10.63 -2.41 8.66
C GLN A 8 -11.70 -3.50 8.78
N TYR A 9 -12.39 -3.81 7.69
CA TYR A 9 -13.35 -4.93 7.65
C TYR A 9 -12.67 -6.27 7.99
N ALA A 10 -11.46 -6.53 7.48
CA ALA A 10 -10.74 -7.75 7.81
C ALA A 10 -10.35 -7.85 9.29
N ILE A 11 -10.03 -6.72 9.93
CA ILE A 11 -9.72 -6.63 11.36
C ILE A 11 -10.99 -6.84 12.20
N GLU A 12 -12.07 -6.14 11.86
CA GLU A 12 -13.34 -6.14 12.59
C GLU A 12 -14.03 -7.51 12.57
N TYR A 13 -14.05 -8.17 11.40
CA TYR A 13 -14.69 -9.48 11.23
C TYR A 13 -13.72 -10.66 11.40
N GLY A 14 -12.48 -10.40 11.82
CA GLY A 14 -11.50 -11.47 12.01
C GLY A 14 -11.33 -12.33 10.76
N GLN A 15 -11.27 -11.72 9.57
CA GLN A 15 -11.37 -12.46 8.30
C GLN A 15 -10.29 -13.54 8.21
N ARG A 16 -10.74 -14.79 8.14
CA ARG A 16 -9.94 -15.97 7.88
C ARG A 16 -10.44 -16.66 6.61
N LYS A 17 -9.52 -17.27 5.86
CA LYS A 17 -9.92 -18.01 4.66
C LYS A 17 -10.68 -19.28 5.05
N PHE A 18 -11.75 -19.58 4.33
CA PHE A 18 -12.48 -20.86 4.41
C PHE A 18 -11.60 -22.02 3.90
N SER A 19 -10.63 -22.43 4.72
CA SER A 19 -9.67 -23.50 4.43
C SER A 19 -9.33 -24.20 5.75
N GLN A 20 -9.02 -25.49 5.73
CA GLN A 20 -8.66 -26.27 6.93
C GLN A 20 -7.52 -25.66 7.75
N TRP A 21 -6.64 -24.86 7.12
CA TRP A 21 -5.54 -24.15 7.78
C TRP A 21 -5.97 -22.77 8.35
N ASN A 22 -7.11 -22.24 7.90
CA ASN A 22 -7.78 -21.01 8.37
C ASN A 22 -6.83 -19.82 8.67
N PRO A 23 -5.90 -19.46 7.77
CA PRO A 23 -4.94 -18.40 8.04
C PRO A 23 -5.63 -17.04 8.17
N SER A 24 -5.16 -16.22 9.11
CA SER A 24 -5.62 -14.84 9.29
C SER A 24 -5.27 -14.00 8.06
N MET A 25 -6.27 -13.36 7.44
CA MET A 25 -6.08 -12.49 6.28
C MET A 25 -5.67 -11.07 6.70
N ILE A 26 -5.75 -10.76 7.99
CA ILE A 26 -5.44 -9.45 8.58
C ILE A 26 -4.00 -9.01 8.28
N PRO A 27 -2.94 -9.79 8.64
CA PRO A 27 -1.56 -9.34 8.43
C PRO A 27 -1.23 -9.09 6.95
N ILE A 28 -1.78 -9.91 6.05
CA ILE A 28 -1.54 -9.78 4.62
C ILE A 28 -2.21 -8.52 4.05
N LYS A 29 -3.45 -8.23 4.45
CA LYS A 29 -4.17 -7.04 4.00
C LYS A 29 -3.57 -5.75 4.54
N LEU A 30 -3.01 -5.78 5.75
CA LEU A 30 -2.24 -4.67 6.32
C LEU A 30 -1.00 -4.36 5.49
N ILE A 31 -0.17 -5.38 5.19
CA ILE A 31 1.04 -5.20 4.39
C ILE A 31 0.71 -4.72 2.98
N MET A 32 -0.34 -5.26 2.35
CA MET A 32 -0.78 -4.81 1.01
C MET A 32 -1.22 -3.34 1.00
N THR A 33 -2.04 -2.93 1.97
CA THR A 33 -2.49 -1.53 2.06
C THR A 33 -1.31 -0.59 2.32
N PHE A 34 -0.37 -0.99 3.18
CA PHE A 34 0.85 -0.23 3.42
C PHE A 34 1.76 -0.17 2.18
N GLY A 35 1.91 -1.27 1.45
CA GLY A 35 2.69 -1.31 0.20
C GLY A 35 2.13 -0.39 -0.88
N ILE A 36 0.80 -0.35 -1.06
CA ILE A 36 0.15 0.56 -2.01
C ILE A 36 0.39 2.03 -1.60
N PHE A 37 0.31 2.32 -0.29
CA PHE A 37 0.64 3.65 0.23
C PHE A 37 2.09 4.05 -0.11
N LEU A 38 3.05 3.15 0.05
CA LEU A 38 4.44 3.39 -0.32
C LEU A 38 4.65 3.54 -1.83
N MET A 39 3.94 2.79 -2.68
CA MET A 39 4.04 2.93 -4.13
C MET A 39 3.58 4.30 -4.60
N ILE A 40 2.49 4.81 -4.04
CA ILE A 40 2.01 6.18 -4.32
C ILE A 40 3.08 7.20 -3.91
N LEU A 41 3.69 7.01 -2.73
CA LEU A 41 4.79 7.88 -2.26
C LEU A 41 6.01 7.82 -3.18
N GLN A 42 6.35 6.64 -3.71
CA GLN A 42 7.41 6.48 -4.71
C GLN A 42 7.08 7.22 -6.01
N THR A 43 5.84 7.18 -6.50
CA THR A 43 5.43 7.95 -7.69
C THR A 43 5.62 9.45 -7.48
N PHE A 44 5.26 9.99 -6.32
CA PHE A 44 5.51 11.39 -6.00
C PHE A 44 7.01 11.71 -5.96
N SER A 45 7.82 10.86 -5.34
CA SER A 45 9.29 11.03 -5.30
C SER A 45 9.89 11.07 -6.71
N THR A 46 9.54 10.10 -7.57
CA THR A 46 10.01 10.05 -8.96
C THR A 46 9.52 11.26 -9.75
N PHE A 47 8.27 11.68 -9.57
CA PHE A 47 7.72 12.87 -10.24
C PHE A 47 8.51 14.14 -9.93
N PHE A 48 8.86 14.38 -8.66
CA PHE A 48 9.65 15.56 -8.28
C PHE A 48 11.09 15.48 -8.80
N LYS A 49 11.70 14.29 -8.80
CA LYS A 49 13.03 14.07 -9.40
C LYS A 49 13.02 14.34 -10.91
N ASP A 50 12.01 13.86 -11.62
CA ASP A 50 11.86 14.08 -13.06
C ASP A 50 11.56 15.56 -13.38
N LEU A 51 10.74 16.22 -12.57
CA LEU A 51 10.47 17.65 -12.72
C LEU A 51 11.75 18.48 -12.54
N ALA A 52 12.59 18.14 -11.56
CA ALA A 52 13.86 18.83 -11.34
C ALA A 52 14.83 18.60 -12.49
N LYS A 53 14.91 17.36 -12.99
CA LYS A 53 15.69 17.01 -14.19
C LYS A 53 15.23 17.80 -15.42
N SER A 54 13.92 17.95 -15.62
CA SER A 54 13.36 18.77 -16.70
C SER A 54 13.70 20.26 -16.57
N ARG A 55 13.98 20.74 -15.36
CA ARG A 55 14.40 22.13 -15.08
C ARG A 55 15.92 22.31 -15.11
N GLY A 56 16.68 21.27 -15.43
CA GLY A 56 18.15 21.30 -15.44
C GLY A 56 18.78 21.31 -14.06
N VAL A 57 18.01 21.00 -13.00
CA VAL A 57 18.51 20.89 -11.63
C VAL A 57 18.68 19.42 -11.29
N SER A 58 19.92 18.94 -11.19
CA SER A 58 20.21 17.55 -10.82
C SER A 58 19.99 17.35 -9.32
N ILE A 59 18.90 16.67 -8.97
CA ILE A 59 18.65 16.19 -7.60
C ILE A 59 18.84 14.68 -7.63
N THR A 60 19.89 14.19 -6.98
CA THR A 60 20.16 12.76 -6.76
C THR A 60 19.19 12.24 -5.69
#